data_AF-A0A2W4M010-F1
#
_entry.id   AF-A0A2W4M010-F1
#
_cell.length_a   1.000
_cell.length_b   1.000
_cell.length_c   1.000
_cell.angle_alpha   90.00
_cell.angle_beta   90.00
_cell.angle_gamma   90.00
#
_symmetry.space_group_name_H-M   'P 1'
#
loop_
_entity.id
_entity.type
_entity.pdbx_description
1 polymer ?
#
loop_
_entity_poly.entity_id
_entity_poly.type
_entity_poly.pdbx_seq_one_letter_code
_entity_poly.pdbx_strand_id
1 'polypeptide(L)' 'MEPTPWILPIIDLRRCTGCGKCEELCPTHAVAVQGGKATIVRPQDCSFCEICESYCPEGAIGRPFTISFAQPEAAAAG' A
#
# COMPACT_ATOMS: atom_id res chain seq x y z
N MET A 1 19.11 3.32 -17.56
CA MET A 1 18.45 3.53 -16.26
C MET A 1 16.99 3.21 -16.47
N GLU A 2 16.67 1.93 -16.40
CA GLU A 2 15.33 1.44 -16.76
C GLU A 2 14.40 1.65 -15.57
N PRO A 3 13.21 2.23 -15.74
CA PRO A 3 12.26 2.35 -14.65
C PRO A 3 11.76 0.95 -14.32
N THR A 4 12.32 0.30 -13.29
CA THR A 4 11.68 -0.86 -12.69
C THR A 4 10.26 -0.46 -12.29
N PRO A 5 9.22 -1.17 -12.75
CA PRO A 5 7.85 -0.87 -12.35
C PRO A 5 7.74 -1.12 -10.85
N TRP A 6 7.64 -0.04 -10.08
CA TRP A 6 7.45 -0.11 -8.63
C TRP A 6 6.13 -0.82 -8.35
N ILE A 7 6.19 -1.88 -7.55
CA ILE A 7 4.98 -2.53 -7.03
C ILE A 7 4.45 -1.63 -5.92
N LEU A 8 3.43 -0.84 -6.24
CA LEU A 8 2.84 0.15 -5.34
C LEU A 8 1.38 -0.18 -5.04
N PRO A 9 0.87 0.25 -3.88
CA PRO A 9 -0.57 0.21 -3.62
C PRO A 9 -1.31 1.14 -4.57
N ILE A 10 -2.52 0.73 -4.97
CA ILE A 10 -3.42 1.54 -5.79
C ILE A 10 -4.23 2.45 -4.88
N ILE A 11 -4.39 3.72 -5.27
CA ILE A 11 -5.19 4.70 -4.55
C ILE A 11 -6.39 5.10 -5.40
N ASP A 12 -7.59 4.83 -4.91
CA ASP A 12 -8.84 5.30 -5.47
C ASP A 12 -9.13 6.73 -4.99
N LEU A 13 -8.88 7.70 -5.86
CA LEU A 13 -9.06 9.12 -5.55
C LEU A 13 -10.53 9.53 -5.36
N ARG A 14 -11.49 8.73 -5.84
CA ARG A 14 -12.92 9.00 -5.65
C ARG A 14 -13.35 8.68 -4.22
N ARG A 15 -12.78 7.63 -3.63
CA ARG A 15 -13.03 7.22 -2.25
C ARG A 15 -12.14 7.93 -1.24
N CYS A 16 -10.92 8.30 -1.63
CA CYS A 16 -10.00 8.98 -0.73
C CYS A 16 -10.57 10.33 -0.24
N THR A 17 -10.74 10.49 1.07
CA THR A 17 -11.22 11.74 1.69
C THR A 17 -10.09 12.69 2.09
N GLY A 18 -8.83 12.26 1.96
CA GLY A 18 -7.68 13.05 2.41
C GLY A 18 -7.46 13.04 3.92
N CYS A 19 -8.01 12.06 4.65
CA CYS A 19 -7.99 12.03 6.12
C CYS A 19 -6.59 11.93 6.78
N GLY A 20 -5.51 11.66 6.04
CA GLY A 20 -4.14 11.69 6.56
C GLY A 20 -3.66 10.44 7.31
N LYS A 21 -4.54 9.49 7.68
CA LYS A 21 -4.12 8.28 8.44
C LYS A 21 -3.00 7.49 7.77
N CYS A 22 -3.06 7.34 6.45
CA CYS A 22 -2.02 6.64 5.69
C CYS A 22 -0.65 7.36 5.75
N GLU A 23 -0.65 8.69 5.80
CA GLU A 23 0.57 9.51 5.90
C GLU A 23 1.15 9.43 7.31
N GLU A 24 0.31 9.56 8.33
CA GLU A 24 0.70 9.49 9.75
C GLU A 24 1.35 8.15 10.11
N LEU A 25 0.77 7.05 9.62
CA LEU A 25 1.19 5.69 9.99
C LEU A 25 2.27 5.10 9.08
N CYS A 26 2.68 5.79 8.01
CA CYS A 26 3.66 5.24 7.08
C CYS A 26 5.08 5.31 7.69
N PRO A 27 5.71 4.16 8.03
CA PRO A 27 6.99 4.16 8.74
C PRO A 27 8.15 4.68 7.89
N THR A 28 8.02 4.62 6.57
CA THR A 28 9.02 5.12 5.61
C THR A 28 8.62 6.46 5.00
N HIS A 29 7.50 7.05 5.43
CA HIS A 29 6.82 8.21 4.85
C HIS A 29 6.79 8.22 3.31
N ALA A 30 6.53 7.05 2.71
CA ALA A 30 6.40 6.89 1.26
C ALA A 30 5.10 7.51 0.69
N VAL A 31 4.09 7.72 1.54
CA VAL A 31 2.78 8.31 1.19
C VAL A 31 2.57 9.61 1.96
N ALA A 32 1.98 10.61 1.30
CA ALA A 32 1.57 11.88 1.90
C ALA A 32 0.23 12.33 1.32
N VAL A 33 -0.48 13.22 2.02
CA VAL A 33 -1.69 13.87 1.49
C VAL A 33 -1.28 15.16 0.77
N GLN A 34 -1.50 15.19 -0.54
CA GLN A 34 -1.26 16.37 -1.39
C GLN A 34 -2.57 16.74 -2.10
N GLY A 35 -2.92 18.03 -2.08
CA GLY A 35 -4.17 18.49 -2.69
C GLY A 35 -5.42 17.83 -2.11
N GLY A 36 -5.38 17.42 -0.84
CA GLY A 36 -6.48 16.72 -0.17
C GLY A 36 -6.63 15.25 -0.57
N LYS A 37 -5.63 14.63 -1.21
CA LYS A 37 -5.65 13.21 -1.60
C LYS A 37 -4.33 12.52 -1.26
N ALA A 38 -4.42 11.24 -0.88
CA ALA A 38 -3.24 10.42 -0.67
C ALA A 38 -2.47 10.23 -1.99
N THR A 39 -1.15 10.40 -1.94
CA THR A 39 -0.23 10.25 -3.07
C THR A 39 1.02 9.52 -2.60
N ILE A 40 1.49 8.54 -3.37
CA ILE A 40 2.80 7.92 -3.13
C ILE A 40 3.88 8.89 -3.62
N VAL A 41 4.56 9.55 -2.69
CA VAL A 41 5.52 10.63 -2.95
C VAL A 41 6.97 10.13 -2.96
N ARG A 42 7.24 8.99 -2.32
CA ARG A 42 8.56 8.33 -2.34
C ARG A 42 8.42 6.85 -2.68
N PRO A 43 8.20 6.50 -3.96
CA PRO A 43 7.88 5.14 -4.38
C PRO A 43 9.01 4.14 -4.05
N GLN A 44 10.27 4.57 -4.10
CA GLN A 44 11.43 3.75 -3.73
C GLN A 44 11.49 3.39 -2.24
N ASP A 45 10.81 4.15 -1.38
CA ASP A 45 10.78 3.92 0.08
C ASP A 45 9.57 3.05 0.48
N CYS A 46 8.68 2.72 -0.47
CA CYS A 46 7.51 1.90 -0.20
C CYS A 46 7.92 0.44 0.00
N SER A 47 7.88 -0.03 1.25
CA SER A 47 8.17 -1.43 1.61
C SER A 47 7.00 -2.39 1.37
N PHE A 48 5.90 -1.91 0.79
CA PHE A 48 4.68 -2.69 0.54
C PHE A 48 4.11 -3.36 1.81
N CYS A 49 4.21 -2.68 2.96
CA CYS A 49 3.92 -3.18 4.31
C CYS A 49 2.43 -3.21 4.72
N GLU A 50 1.50 -2.94 3.82
CA GLU A 50 0.03 -2.99 4.05
C GLU A 50 -0.57 -1.95 5.01
N ILE A 51 0.20 -1.28 5.87
CA ILE A 51 -0.32 -0.34 6.87
C ILE A 51 -1.29 0.71 6.27
N CYS A 52 -0.93 1.31 5.13
CA CYS A 52 -1.77 2.31 4.47
C CYS A 52 -3.12 1.76 3.97
N GLU A 53 -3.18 0.49 3.59
CA GLU A 53 -4.41 -0.20 3.20
C GLU A 53 -5.24 -0.54 4.44
N SER A 54 -4.66 -1.20 5.44
CA SER A 54 -5.39 -1.66 6.64
C SER A 54 -6.02 -0.50 7.43
N TYR A 55 -5.39 0.68 7.45
CA TYR A 55 -5.84 1.84 8.21
C TYR A 55 -6.62 2.88 7.40
N CYS A 56 -6.85 2.64 6.10
CA CYS A 56 -7.68 3.53 5.30
C CYS A 56 -9.16 3.32 5.63
N PRO A 57 -9.85 4.28 6.28
CA PRO A 57 -11.25 4.09 6.69
C PRO A 57 -12.21 3.99 5.51
N GLU A 58 -11.83 4.56 4.35
CA GLU A 58 -12.62 4.57 3.13
C GLU A 58 -12.34 3.35 2.23
N GLY A 59 -11.39 2.48 2.63
CA GLY A 59 -10.86 1.41 1.78
C GLY A 59 -10.30 1.92 0.45
N ALA A 60 -9.84 3.19 0.41
CA ALA A 60 -9.39 3.86 -0.81
C ALA A 60 -7.99 3.41 -1.25
N ILE A 61 -7.23 2.73 -0.39
CA ILE A 61 -5.89 2.22 -0.69
C ILE A 61 -5.96 0.70 -0.67
N GLY A 62 -5.42 0.03 -1.70
CA GLY A 62 -5.41 -1.43 -1.77
C GLY A 62 -4.18 -1.99 -2.47
N ARG A 63 -3.68 -3.14 -2.00
CA ARG A 63 -2.63 -3.88 -2.68
C ARG A 63 -3.24 -4.71 -3.83
N PRO A 64 -2.78 -4.53 -5.09
CA PRO A 64 -3.41 -5.20 -6.24
C PRO A 64 -3.25 -6.72 -6.25
N PHE A 65 -2.30 -7.27 -5.48
CA PHE A 65 -2.05 -8.70 -5.36
C PHE A 65 -1.28 -9.02 -4.09
N THR A 66 -1.51 -10.22 -3.56
CA THR A 66 -0.73 -10.81 -2.47
C THR A 66 0.11 -11.94 -3.03
N ILE A 67 1.43 -11.88 -2.83
CA ILE A 67 2.32 -12.98 -3.18
C ILE A 67 2.19 -14.04 -2.09
N SER A 68 1.47 -15.13 -2.37
CA SER A 68 1.43 -16.31 -1.52
C SER A 68 2.34 -17.37 -2.12
N PHE A 69 3.45 -17.65 -1.44
CA PHE A 69 4.25 -18.83 -1.75
C PHE A 69 3.51 -20.03 -1.18
N ALA A 70 2.99 -20.90 -2.06
CA ALA A 70 2.46 -22.19 -1.63
C ALA A 70 3.57 -22.92 -0.85
N GLN A 71 3.38 -23.06 0.46
CA GLN A 71 4.29 -23.83 1.29
C GLN A 71 4.08 -25.31 0.93
N PRO A 72 5.12 -26.07 0.52
CA PRO A 72 4.97 -27.50 0.27
C PRO A 72 4.53 -28.30 1.51
N GLU A 73 4.58 -27.70 2.71
CA GLU A 73 4.33 -28.35 3.99
C GLU A 73 2.87 -28.28 4.50
N ALA A 74 1.96 -27.56 3.83
CA ALA A 74 0.54 -27.55 4.22
C ALA A 74 -0.22 -28.84 3.87
N ALA A 75 0.43 -29.80 3.19
CA ALA A 75 -0.15 -31.10 2.83
C ALA A 75 0.10 -32.22 3.86
N ALA A 76 0.76 -31.92 4.99
CA ALA A 76 1.15 -32.92 6.00
C ALA A 76 0.54 -32.70 7.40
N ALA A 77 -0.67 -32.14 7.46
CA ALA A 77 -1.51 -32.21 8.67
C ALA A 77 -2.61 -33.25 8.41
N GLY A 78 -2.36 -34.48 8.88
CA GLY A 78 -3.35 -35.56 8.95
C GLY A 78 -4.34 -35.39 10.10
#